data_AF-A0A1Y0BJ86-F1
#
_entry.id   AF-A0A1Y0BJ86-F1
#
_cell.length_a   1.000
_cell.length_b   1.000
_cell.length_c   1.000
_cell.angle_alpha   90.00
_cell.angle_beta   90.00
_cell.angle_gamma   90.00
#
_symmetry.space_group_name_H-M   'P 1'
#
loop_
_entity.id
_entity.type
_entity.pdbx_description
1 polymer ?
#
loop_
_entity_poly.entity_id
_entity_poly.type
_entity_poly.pdbx_seq_one_letter_code
_entity_poly.pdbx_strand_id
1 'polypeptide(L)'
;MRQPGTPLLPHHSWNHLNTFSRAVSFEISTHSEHHLDPDKHYELLRPYTQAPQMPSIVACFLASFIPPLWERVIAKPRLENWDRHYANPTEQRLAMEANARAGWPRWLDPVPGA
;
A
#
# COMPACT_ATOMS: atom_id res chain seq x y z
N MET A 1 5.11 4.26 -4.51
CA MET A 1 6.28 4.14 -5.42
C MET A 1 7.54 4.30 -4.58
N ARG A 2 8.59 3.48 -4.78
CA ARG A 2 9.86 3.62 -4.05
C ARG A 2 10.89 4.34 -4.92
N GLN A 3 11.66 5.25 -4.34
CA GLN A 3 12.80 5.84 -5.04
C GLN A 3 13.84 4.75 -5.42
N PRO A 4 14.31 4.68 -6.67
CA PRO A 4 15.38 3.74 -7.05
C PRO A 4 16.64 3.96 -6.22
N GLY A 5 17.26 2.87 -5.75
CA GLY A 5 18.49 2.91 -4.96
C GLY A 5 18.30 3.16 -3.45
N THR A 6 17.07 3.40 -2.96
CA THR A 6 16.80 3.50 -1.51
C THR A 6 16.42 2.14 -0.91
N PRO A 7 16.55 1.94 0.42
CA PRO A 7 16.07 0.71 1.06
C PRO A 7 14.55 0.55 0.95
N LEU A 8 14.08 -0.71 1.00
CA LEU A 8 12.66 -1.01 1.19
C LEU A 8 12.29 -0.73 2.65
N LEU A 9 11.09 -0.21 2.88
CA LEU A 9 10.61 0.28 4.18
C LEU A 9 9.17 -0.17 4.39
N PRO A 10 8.67 -0.24 5.65
CA PRO A 10 7.32 -0.73 5.93
C PRO A 10 6.21 0.01 5.15
N HIS A 11 6.37 1.31 4.90
CA HIS A 11 5.37 2.08 4.14
C HIS A 11 5.30 1.71 2.66
N HIS A 12 6.24 0.93 2.14
CA HIS A 12 6.21 0.37 0.79
C HIS A 12 5.39 -0.92 0.68
N SER A 13 4.76 -1.36 1.77
CA SER A 13 3.91 -2.55 1.84
C SER A 13 2.50 -2.21 2.33
N TRP A 14 1.54 -3.07 2.02
CA TRP A 14 0.13 -2.91 2.40
C TRP A 14 -0.35 -4.09 3.23
N ASN A 15 -1.00 -3.83 4.36
CA ASN A 15 -1.40 -4.88 5.31
C ASN A 15 -2.91 -4.98 5.53
N HIS A 16 -3.37 -6.17 5.91
CA HIS A 16 -4.78 -6.45 6.26
C HIS A 16 -4.92 -6.80 7.75
N LEU A 17 -4.54 -5.91 8.66
CA LEU A 17 -4.40 -6.24 10.10
C LEU A 17 -5.71 -6.27 10.90
N ASN A 18 -6.90 -6.18 10.27
CA ASN A 18 -8.14 -6.37 11.01
C ASN A 18 -8.29 -7.83 11.46
N THR A 19 -8.84 -8.04 12.66
CA THR A 19 -8.90 -9.37 13.31
C THR A 19 -9.50 -10.46 12.42
N PHE A 20 -10.57 -10.15 11.68
CA PHE A 20 -11.20 -11.11 10.79
C PHE A 20 -10.29 -11.51 9.63
N SER A 21 -9.62 -10.54 9.00
CA SER A 21 -8.69 -10.81 7.89
C SER A 21 -7.52 -11.64 8.37
N ARG A 22 -6.92 -11.28 9.51
CA ARG A 22 -5.84 -12.03 10.13
C ARG A 22 -6.24 -13.47 10.41
N ALA A 23 -7.43 -13.69 10.98
CA ALA A 23 -7.93 -15.01 11.28
C ALA A 23 -8.18 -15.85 10.01
N VAL A 24 -8.93 -15.33 9.04
CA VAL A 24 -9.29 -16.08 7.81
C VAL A 24 -8.07 -16.35 6.94
N SER A 25 -7.06 -15.48 7.00
CA SER A 25 -5.84 -15.61 6.23
C SER A 25 -4.71 -16.31 7.00
N PHE A 26 -5.00 -16.92 8.16
CA PHE A 26 -4.02 -17.59 9.01
C PHE A 26 -2.78 -16.74 9.31
N GLU A 27 -2.95 -15.44 9.56
CA GLU A 27 -1.90 -14.44 9.79
C GLU A 27 -1.06 -14.04 8.57
N ILE A 28 -1.37 -14.49 7.34
CA ILE A 28 -0.63 -14.08 6.12
C ILE A 28 -0.51 -12.55 5.96
N SER A 29 -1.36 -11.77 6.61
CA SER A 29 -1.25 -10.31 6.68
C SER A 29 0.05 -9.79 7.32
N THR A 30 0.80 -10.60 8.06
CA THR A 30 2.14 -10.24 8.59
C THR A 30 3.26 -10.48 7.57
N HIS A 31 2.94 -11.13 6.43
CA HIS A 31 3.88 -11.44 5.35
C HIS A 31 4.48 -10.20 4.68
N SER A 32 3.99 -8.98 4.96
CA SER A 32 4.72 -7.77 4.59
C SER A 32 6.15 -7.74 5.14
N GLU A 33 6.38 -8.30 6.34
CA GLU A 33 7.73 -8.37 6.90
C GLU A 33 8.61 -9.37 6.13
N HIS A 34 8.03 -10.45 5.62
CA HIS A 34 8.77 -11.40 4.79
C HIS A 34 9.29 -10.75 3.50
N HIS A 35 8.61 -9.73 2.97
CA HIS A 35 9.15 -8.95 1.85
C HIS A 35 10.30 -8.00 2.25
N LEU A 36 10.47 -7.70 3.53
CA LEU A 36 11.62 -6.94 4.05
C LEU A 36 12.78 -7.88 4.42
N ASP A 37 12.46 -9.04 4.99
CA ASP A 37 13.40 -10.08 5.41
C ASP A 37 12.85 -11.47 5.01
N PRO A 38 13.19 -11.95 3.80
CA PRO A 38 12.66 -13.22 3.29
C PRO A 38 13.20 -14.45 4.01
N ASP A 39 14.33 -14.32 4.72
CA ASP A 39 14.93 -15.43 5.47
C ASP A 39 14.28 -15.61 6.85
N LYS A 40 13.42 -14.67 7.27
CA LYS A 40 12.73 -14.72 8.55
C LYS A 40 11.66 -15.82 8.57
N HIS A 41 11.74 -16.69 9.56
CA HIS A 41 10.76 -17.75 9.80
C HIS A 41 9.34 -17.18 10.02
N TYR A 42 8.34 -17.91 9.51
CA TYR A 42 6.95 -17.49 9.45
C TYR A 42 6.38 -17.11 10.84
N GLU A 43 6.63 -17.95 11.84
CA GLU A 43 6.16 -17.77 13.22
C GLU A 43 6.79 -16.56 13.93
N LEU A 44 7.87 -16.01 13.38
CA LEU A 44 8.55 -14.83 13.91
C LEU A 44 8.14 -13.53 13.21
N LEU A 45 7.28 -13.62 12.18
CA LEU A 45 6.79 -12.46 11.44
C LEU A 45 5.94 -11.56 12.35
N ARG A 46 6.17 -10.25 12.26
CA ARG A 46 5.54 -9.21 13.05
C ARG A 46 4.63 -8.34 12.19
N PRO A 47 3.45 -7.95 12.71
CA PRO A 47 2.59 -7.00 12.02
C PRO A 47 3.19 -5.58 12.07
N TYR A 48 3.34 -4.93 10.91
CA TYR A 48 3.66 -3.51 10.85
C TYR A 48 2.38 -2.68 10.84
N THR A 49 1.98 -2.20 12.02
CA THR A 49 0.80 -1.32 12.18
C THR A 49 0.99 0.07 11.59
N GLN A 50 2.25 0.50 11.45
CA GLN A 50 2.61 1.77 10.80
C GLN A 50 2.63 1.67 9.28
N ALA A 51 2.55 0.47 8.69
CA ALA A 51 2.42 0.32 7.26
C ALA A 51 1.00 0.72 6.81
N PRO A 52 0.83 1.19 5.56
CA PRO A 52 -0.47 1.38 4.93
C PRO A 52 -1.37 0.16 5.12
N GLN A 53 -2.59 0.39 5.59
CA GLN A 53 -3.56 -0.68 5.81
C GLN A 53 -4.55 -0.73 4.65
N MET A 54 -5.05 -1.92 4.36
CA MET A 54 -6.13 -2.20 3.42
C MET A 54 -7.41 -2.58 4.18
N PRO A 55 -8.58 -2.50 3.53
CA PRO A 55 -9.84 -3.05 4.06
C PRO A 55 -9.74 -4.55 4.33
N SER A 56 -10.84 -5.18 4.75
CA SER A 56 -10.91 -6.63 4.86
C SER A 56 -10.36 -7.33 3.62
N ILE A 57 -9.55 -8.37 3.81
CA ILE A 57 -9.01 -9.18 2.71
C ILE A 57 -10.15 -9.78 1.86
N VAL A 58 -11.26 -10.17 2.51
CA VAL A 58 -12.47 -10.66 1.84
C VAL A 58 -13.16 -9.54 1.05
N ALA A 59 -13.25 -8.33 1.61
CA ALA A 59 -13.83 -7.20 0.88
C ALA A 59 -12.98 -6.84 -0.35
N CYS A 60 -11.65 -6.87 -0.20
CA CYS A 60 -10.72 -6.63 -1.30
C CYS A 60 -10.85 -7.72 -2.38
N PHE A 61 -10.90 -8.99 -1.97
CA PHE A 61 -11.11 -10.13 -2.86
C PHE A 61 -12.43 -10.02 -3.63
N LEU A 62 -13.54 -9.67 -2.98
CA LEU A 62 -14.83 -9.53 -3.65
C LEU A 62 -14.87 -8.31 -4.59
N ALA A 63 -14.29 -7.19 -4.17
CA ALA A 63 -14.27 -5.98 -4.99
C ALA A 63 -13.39 -6.12 -6.25
N SER A 64 -12.34 -6.95 -6.22
CA SER A 64 -11.43 -7.12 -7.35
C SER A 64 -12.08 -7.76 -8.58
N PHE A 65 -13.19 -8.49 -8.42
CA PHE A 65 -13.97 -9.03 -9.54
C PHE A 65 -14.68 -7.96 -10.37
N ILE A 66 -14.80 -6.73 -9.86
CA ILE A 66 -15.46 -5.61 -10.56
C ILE A 66 -14.45 -4.45 -10.61
N PRO A 67 -13.61 -4.35 -11.66
CA PRO A 67 -12.52 -3.36 -11.70
C PRO A 67 -12.94 -1.91 -11.44
N PRO A 68 -14.07 -1.40 -12.00
CA PRO A 68 -14.52 -0.03 -11.69
C PRO A 68 -14.88 0.18 -10.22
N LEU A 69 -15.43 -0.86 -9.57
CA LEU A 69 -15.74 -0.83 -8.14
C LEU A 69 -14.44 -0.80 -7.33
N TRP A 70 -13.51 -1.73 -7.61
CA TRP A 70 -12.19 -1.79 -6.99
C TRP A 70 -11.46 -0.45 -7.05
N GLU A 71 -11.37 0.15 -8.24
CA GLU A 71 -10.69 1.42 -8.42
C GLU A 71 -11.30 2.53 -7.57
N ARG A 72 -12.65 2.61 -7.56
CA ARG A 72 -13.37 3.68 -6.89
C ARG A 72 -13.33 3.57 -5.38
N VAL A 73 -13.49 2.36 -4.83
CA VAL A 73 -13.70 2.17 -3.38
C VAL A 73 -12.44 1.71 -2.65
N ILE A 74 -11.50 1.09 -3.35
CA ILE A 74 -10.25 0.57 -2.77
C ILE A 74 -9.06 1.36 -3.31
N ALA A 75 -8.75 1.25 -4.60
CA ALA A 75 -7.43 1.64 -5.10
C ALA A 75 -7.17 3.15 -5.01
N LYS A 76 -8.07 3.98 -5.55
CA LYS A 76 -7.88 5.45 -5.59
C LYS A 76 -7.84 6.08 -4.20
N PRO A 77 -8.78 5.79 -3.27
CA PRO A 77 -8.72 6.35 -1.92
C PRO A 77 -7.48 5.91 -1.15
N ARG A 78 -7.04 4.65 -1.34
CA ARG A 78 -5.85 4.12 -0.66
C ARG A 78 -4.59 4.78 -1.21
N LEU A 79 -4.45 4.88 -2.53
CA LEU A 79 -3.29 5.52 -3.15
C LEU A 79 -3.23 7.01 -2.85
N GLU A 80 -4.36 7.73 -2.86
CA GLU A 80 -4.40 9.12 -2.38
C GLU A 80 -3.92 9.24 -0.93
N ASN A 81 -4.41 8.36 -0.04
CA ASN A 81 -3.97 8.36 1.35
C ASN A 81 -2.47 8.08 1.48
N TRP A 82 -1.94 7.16 0.66
CA TRP A 82 -0.52 6.84 0.60
C TRP A 82 0.33 8.05 0.19
N ASP A 83 -0.04 8.68 -0.93
CA ASP A 83 0.65 9.84 -1.49
C ASP A 83 0.72 10.99 -0.48
N ARG A 84 -0.36 11.21 0.29
CA ARG A 84 -0.46 12.29 1.28
C ARG A 84 0.31 12.04 2.59
N HIS A 85 0.32 10.81 3.09
CA HIS A 85 0.75 10.54 4.47
C HIS A 85 2.01 9.67 4.60
N TYR A 86 2.40 8.97 3.55
CA TYR A 86 3.49 7.98 3.59
C TYR A 86 4.65 8.30 2.66
N ALA A 87 4.35 8.88 1.49
CA ALA A 87 5.34 9.17 0.48
C ALA A 87 6.23 10.36 0.88
N ASN A 88 7.55 10.22 0.74
CA ASN A 88 8.46 11.37 0.81
C ASN A 88 8.39 12.22 -0.49
N PRO A 89 8.99 13.43 -0.54
CA PRO A 89 8.87 14.31 -1.71
C PRO A 89 9.29 13.68 -3.05
N THR A 90 10.33 12.83 -3.05
CA THR A 90 10.74 12.12 -4.26
C THR A 90 9.72 11.07 -4.68
N GLU A 91 9.19 10.32 -3.71
CA GLU A 91 8.17 9.30 -3.94
C GLU A 91 6.83 9.89 -4.38
N GLN A 92 6.47 11.07 -3.86
CA GLN A 92 5.30 11.84 -4.28
C GLN A 92 5.39 12.20 -5.77
N ARG A 93 6.55 12.71 -6.22
CA ARG A 93 6.77 12.99 -7.65
C ARG A 93 6.60 11.73 -8.50
N LEU A 94 7.22 10.62 -8.11
CA LEU A 94 7.09 9.34 -8.80
C LEU A 94 5.64 8.82 -8.83
N ALA A 95 4.90 9.01 -7.72
CA ALA A 95 3.49 8.65 -7.64
C ALA A 95 2.62 9.53 -8.55
N MET A 96 2.85 10.84 -8.60
CA MET A 96 2.16 11.76 -9.50
C MET A 96 2.40 11.44 -10.98
N GLU A 97 3.63 11.05 -11.35
CA GLU A 97 3.94 10.57 -12.70
C GLU A 97 3.21 9.27 -13.01
N ALA A 98 3.16 8.33 -12.06
CA ALA A 98 2.43 7.07 -12.22
C ALA A 98 0.92 7.29 -12.37
N ASN A 99 0.33 8.16 -11.54
CA ASN A 99 -1.08 8.55 -11.62
C ASN A 99 -1.38 9.18 -12.98
N ALA A 100 -0.52 10.08 -13.47
CA ALA A 100 -0.68 10.68 -14.79
C ALA A 100 -0.65 9.64 -15.92
N ARG A 101 0.28 8.67 -15.88
CA ARG A 101 0.33 7.56 -16.85
C ARG A 101 -0.91 6.67 -16.81
N ALA A 102 -1.49 6.48 -15.63
CA ALA A 102 -2.72 5.70 -15.43
C ALA A 102 -4.00 6.47 -15.77
N GLY A 103 -3.92 7.77 -16.12
CA GLY A 103 -5.10 8.62 -16.31
C GLY A 103 -5.83 8.93 -15.00
N TRP A 104 -5.15 8.82 -13.86
CA TRP A 104 -5.69 9.10 -12.53
C TRP A 104 -5.39 10.54 -12.10
N PRO A 105 -6.19 11.12 -11.19
CA PRO A 105 -5.94 12.45 -10.67
C PRO A 105 -4.57 12.57 -10.00
N ARG A 106 -3.99 13.77 -10.06
CA ARG A 106 -2.86 14.15 -9.22
C ARG A 106 -3.43 14.67 -7.91
N TRP A 107 -3.30 13.90 -6.85
CA TRP A 107 -3.89 14.22 -5.54
C TRP A 107 -3.16 15.34 -4.81
N LEU A 108 -1.88 15.54 -5.15
CA LEU A 108 -0.99 16.52 -4.54
C LEU A 108 -0.74 17.66 -5.51
N ASP A 109 -0.64 18.87 -4.97
CA ASP A 109 -0.20 20.04 -5.72
C ASP A 109 1.29 19.92 -6.05
N PRO A 110 1.75 20.49 -7.18
CA PRO A 110 3.17 20.59 -7.46
C PRO A 110 3.87 21.36 -6.34
N VAL A 111 4.90 20.78 -5.72
CA VAL A 111 5.74 21.49 -4.75
C VAL A 111 6.42 22.66 -5.49
N PRO A 112 6.23 23.93 -5.06
CA PRO A 112 6.87 25.06 -5.73
C PRO A 112 8.41 24.98 -5.59
N GLY A 113 9.13 25.05 -6.71
CA GLY A 113 10.58 25.32 -6.72
C GLY A 113 11.53 24.11 -6.87
N ALA A 114 11.13 23.05 -7.57
CA ALA A 114 12.04 22.01 -8.05
C ALA A 114 12.54 22.29 -9.48
#